data_AF-A0AA39S852-F1
#
_entry.id   AF-A0AA39S852-F1
#
_cell.length_a   1.000
_cell.length_b   1.000
_cell.length_c   1.000
_cell.angle_alpha   90.00
_cell.angle_beta   90.00
_cell.angle_gamma   90.00
#
_symmetry.space_group_name_H-M   'P 1'
#
loop_
_entity.id
_entity.type
_entity.pdbx_description
1 polymer ?
#
loop_
_entity_poly.entity_id
_entity_poly.type
_entity_poly.pdbx_seq_one_letter_code
_entity_poly.pdbx_strand_id
1 'polypeptide(L)'
;MAFFRSVATAAATTTTTTAVAAYAFSSLVSNSSSSSSKSPQTKPQNFSFFSSQSLSLVSPNRFPLVKNFTNPPSALHMDAPTSNHQDDQVLPELLTEYMVDMKCEGCVNAVKNKLQTVNGVKNVEVDLSNQVVRILGCSPVKTMTEALEQTGRKARLIGQGVPDDFLVTAAVAEFKGPDIFGVVRFAQVNMELARIEANFNGLSPGKHGWSINEFGDLTKGAASTGKVYNPTSIAAKEPLGDLRTLEVDDKGEAFFSGVKEKLRVADLIGRSIVVYGSEDKSDSGVTAAVIARSAGVGENYKKICSCDGTTIWESSNNDFVPSKV
;
A
#
# COMPACT_ATOMS: atom_id res chain seq x y z
N MET A 1 -51.42 -39.10 -18.21
CA MET A 1 -51.37 -38.33 -19.45
C MET A 1 -50.00 -38.53 -20.07
N ALA A 2 -49.96 -39.21 -21.21
CA ALA A 2 -48.77 -39.42 -22.02
C ALA A 2 -48.83 -38.45 -23.20
N PHE A 3 -47.73 -37.77 -23.51
CA PHE A 3 -47.48 -37.24 -24.84
C PHE A 3 -45.99 -37.37 -25.17
N PHE A 4 -45.70 -38.39 -25.97
CA PHE A 4 -44.51 -38.52 -26.79
C PHE A 4 -44.63 -37.60 -28.00
N ARG A 5 -43.55 -36.89 -28.36
CA ARG A 5 -43.20 -36.61 -29.76
C ARG A 5 -41.68 -36.65 -29.93
N SER A 6 -41.23 -37.60 -30.75
CA SER A 6 -39.92 -37.62 -31.41
C SER A 6 -40.02 -36.93 -32.77
N VAL A 7 -38.83 -36.62 -33.33
CA VAL A 7 -38.39 -36.50 -34.75
C VAL A 7 -37.40 -35.32 -34.81
N ALA A 8 -36.23 -35.31 -35.45
CA ALA A 8 -35.22 -36.23 -35.97
C ALA A 8 -34.13 -35.33 -36.61
N THR A 9 -32.85 -35.76 -36.61
CA THR A 9 -31.75 -35.56 -37.63
C THR A 9 -31.64 -34.25 -38.43
N ALA A 10 -30.49 -33.63 -38.76
CA ALA A 10 -29.05 -33.92 -38.83
C ALA A 10 -28.35 -32.52 -38.89
N ALA A 11 -27.06 -32.30 -38.66
CA ALA A 11 -25.96 -32.66 -39.55
C ALA A 11 -24.61 -32.32 -38.88
N ALA A 12 -23.61 -33.15 -39.18
CA ALA A 12 -22.22 -32.95 -38.80
C ALA A 12 -21.55 -31.93 -39.71
N THR A 13 -20.74 -31.04 -39.12
CA THR A 13 -19.65 -30.36 -39.83
C THR A 13 -18.40 -30.36 -38.96
N THR A 14 -17.45 -31.16 -39.41
CA THR A 14 -16.04 -31.17 -39.04
C THR A 14 -15.37 -29.85 -39.41
N THR A 15 -14.74 -29.16 -38.46
CA THR A 15 -13.75 -28.13 -38.74
C THR A 15 -12.43 -28.49 -38.06
N THR A 16 -11.56 -28.99 -38.93
CA THR A 16 -10.10 -29.06 -38.90
C THR A 16 -9.36 -28.29 -37.81
N THR A 17 -8.58 -29.06 -37.08
CA THR A 17 -7.39 -28.67 -36.32
C THR A 17 -6.31 -28.09 -37.25
N THR A 18 -5.83 -26.88 -36.94
CA THR A 18 -4.53 -26.39 -37.43
C THR A 18 -3.64 -26.13 -36.24
N ALA A 19 -2.74 -27.07 -35.99
CA ALA A 19 -1.61 -26.94 -35.09
C ALA A 19 -0.59 -25.98 -35.74
N VAL A 20 -0.22 -24.91 -35.02
CA VAL A 20 0.87 -24.03 -35.42
C VAL A 20 2.16 -24.60 -34.83
N ALA A 21 3.05 -25.02 -35.73
CA ALA A 21 4.33 -25.62 -35.42
C ALA A 21 5.29 -24.60 -34.78
N ALA A 22 5.94 -25.02 -33.70
CA ALA A 22 7.07 -24.36 -33.09
C ALA A 22 8.30 -24.48 -34.01
N TYR A 23 8.86 -23.34 -34.42
CA TYR A 23 10.17 -23.28 -35.06
C TYR A 23 11.23 -23.14 -33.97
N ALA A 24 11.95 -24.23 -33.73
CA ALA A 24 13.18 -24.24 -32.97
C ALA A 24 14.34 -23.80 -33.89
N PHE A 25 14.97 -22.68 -33.60
CA PHE A 25 16.27 -22.33 -34.18
C PHE A 25 17.36 -22.96 -33.33
N SER A 26 18.00 -23.99 -33.90
CA SER A 26 19.26 -24.55 -33.41
C SER A 26 20.42 -23.72 -33.97
N SER A 27 21.23 -23.14 -33.10
CA SER A 27 22.58 -22.69 -33.43
C SER A 27 23.59 -23.48 -32.60
N LEU A 28 24.31 -24.36 -33.27
CA LEU A 28 25.51 -25.04 -32.77
C LEU A 28 26.76 -24.24 -33.15
N VAL A 29 27.87 -24.53 -32.43
CA VAL A 29 29.29 -24.21 -32.71
C VAL A 29 29.73 -22.83 -32.15
N SER A 30 30.73 -22.66 -31.27
CA SER A 30 31.94 -23.44 -30.95
C SER A 30 32.35 -23.36 -29.47
N ASN A 31 33.08 -24.40 -29.09
CA ASN A 31 33.79 -24.64 -27.84
C ASN A 31 35.18 -23.95 -27.85
N SER A 32 35.61 -23.33 -26.75
CA SER A 32 37.04 -23.13 -26.45
C SER A 32 37.28 -22.97 -24.93
N SER A 33 37.58 -24.12 -24.30
CA SER A 33 38.60 -24.37 -23.27
C SER A 33 39.17 -23.23 -22.39
N SER A 34 38.90 -23.40 -21.08
CA SER A 34 39.84 -23.42 -19.93
C SER A 34 40.73 -22.22 -19.59
N SER A 35 40.52 -21.67 -18.38
CA SER A 35 41.61 -21.51 -17.41
C SER A 35 41.08 -21.42 -15.97
N SER A 36 41.52 -22.39 -15.17
CA SER A 36 41.42 -22.48 -13.72
C SER A 36 42.25 -21.43 -12.99
N SER A 37 41.74 -20.83 -11.92
CA SER A 37 42.58 -20.37 -10.81
C SER A 37 41.84 -20.30 -9.47
N LYS A 38 42.59 -20.71 -8.44
CA LYS A 38 42.20 -21.12 -7.10
C LYS A 38 41.83 -19.96 -6.16
N SER A 39 41.02 -20.30 -5.17
CA SER A 39 40.88 -19.66 -3.85
C SER A 39 42.24 -19.34 -3.18
N PRO A 40 42.27 -18.32 -2.30
CA PRO A 40 42.65 -18.63 -0.93
C PRO A 40 41.70 -18.07 0.14
N GLN A 41 41.43 -18.93 1.12
CA GLN A 41 40.95 -18.59 2.46
C GLN A 41 41.95 -17.72 3.21
N THR A 42 41.47 -16.72 3.96
CA THR A 42 42.15 -16.21 5.16
C THR A 42 41.12 -15.91 6.26
N LYS A 43 41.33 -16.52 7.43
CA LYS A 43 40.61 -16.35 8.70
C LYS A 43 41.43 -15.41 9.63
N PRO A 44 40.93 -15.05 10.84
CA PRO A 44 40.93 -13.67 11.35
C PRO A 44 42.10 -13.35 12.29
N GLN A 45 42.30 -12.05 12.56
CA GLN A 45 43.15 -11.58 13.65
C GLN A 45 42.33 -10.96 14.79
N ASN A 46 42.54 -11.55 15.97
CA ASN A 46 42.21 -11.03 17.29
C ASN A 46 43.06 -9.80 17.62
N PHE A 47 42.47 -8.81 18.27
CA PHE A 47 43.17 -8.03 19.29
C PHE A 47 42.29 -7.93 20.54
N SER A 48 42.91 -8.18 21.67
CA SER A 48 42.29 -8.26 22.97
C SER A 48 43.14 -7.52 24.01
N PHE A 49 42.44 -6.93 24.98
CA PHE A 49 42.90 -6.49 26.31
C PHE A 49 43.76 -5.23 26.43
N PHE A 50 43.24 -4.24 27.15
CA PHE A 50 43.70 -3.92 28.50
C PHE A 50 42.54 -3.43 29.39
N SER A 51 42.34 -4.15 30.50
CA SER A 51 41.62 -3.75 31.72
C SER A 51 42.62 -3.00 32.61
N SER A 52 42.30 -1.94 33.36
CA SER A 52 41.78 -1.90 34.74
C SER A 52 42.06 -0.44 35.19
N GLN A 53 41.30 0.31 36.00
CA GLN A 53 41.02 0.11 37.43
C GLN A 53 40.12 1.27 37.90
N SER A 54 39.21 0.94 38.80
CA SER A 54 38.33 1.79 39.61
C SER A 54 39.05 2.44 40.79
N LEU A 55 38.65 3.65 41.23
CA LEU A 55 38.58 4.05 42.64
C LEU A 55 37.55 5.18 42.85
N SER A 56 36.92 5.14 44.02
CA SER A 56 35.68 5.81 44.41
C SER A 56 35.87 6.91 45.47
N LEU A 57 34.83 7.75 45.61
CA LEU A 57 34.37 8.51 46.80
C LEU A 57 35.16 9.75 47.24
N VAL A 58 34.45 10.88 47.40
CA VAL A 58 34.18 11.58 48.69
C VAL A 58 33.36 12.87 48.42
N SER A 59 32.32 13.07 49.22
CA SER A 59 31.58 14.33 49.47
C SER A 59 31.96 14.79 50.89
N PRO A 60 31.86 16.08 51.34
CA PRO A 60 30.52 16.67 51.62
C PRO A 60 30.40 18.23 51.69
N ASN A 61 29.14 18.68 51.92
CA ASN A 61 28.64 19.81 52.74
C ASN A 61 28.22 21.20 52.16
N ARG A 62 26.89 21.38 52.11
CA ARG A 62 25.96 22.41 52.72
C ARG A 62 26.20 23.94 52.62
N PHE A 63 25.24 24.60 51.92
CA PHE A 63 24.34 25.77 52.23
C PHE A 63 24.88 27.08 52.89
N PRO A 64 24.31 28.30 52.61
CA PRO A 64 22.86 28.61 52.63
C PRO A 64 22.25 29.68 51.68
N LEU A 65 20.92 29.71 51.77
CA LEU A 65 19.80 30.55 51.28
C LEU A 65 19.93 32.09 51.40
N VAL A 66 19.39 32.89 50.44
CA VAL A 66 18.44 34.04 50.62
C VAL A 66 17.75 34.40 49.27
N LYS A 67 16.47 34.78 49.39
CA LYS A 67 15.44 35.14 48.38
C LYS A 67 15.68 36.51 47.70
N ASN A 68 15.14 36.72 46.50
CA ASN A 68 14.29 37.88 46.21
C ASN A 68 13.44 37.76 44.93
N PHE A 69 12.28 38.39 45.03
CA PHE A 69 11.15 38.48 44.09
C PHE A 69 11.45 39.25 42.80
N THR A 70 10.76 38.93 41.70
CA THR A 70 9.92 39.85 40.90
C THR A 70 9.31 39.16 39.66
N ASN A 71 8.02 39.39 39.42
CA ASN A 71 7.27 38.96 38.23
C ASN A 71 7.60 39.87 37.02
N PRO A 72 7.52 39.36 35.78
CA PRO A 72 7.23 40.18 34.60
C PRO A 72 5.79 39.98 34.08
N PRO A 73 5.27 40.93 33.28
CA PRO A 73 3.84 41.17 33.12
C PRO A 73 3.19 40.39 31.97
N SER A 74 1.85 40.40 32.03
CA SER A 74 0.87 39.92 31.07
C SER A 74 1.27 40.06 29.60
N ALA A 75 1.33 38.93 28.90
CA ALA A 75 1.40 38.86 27.45
C ALA A 75 0.02 38.59 26.86
N LEU A 76 -0.24 39.30 25.76
CA LEU A 76 -1.51 39.49 25.07
C LEU A 76 -2.10 38.18 24.54
N HIS A 77 -3.43 38.08 24.62
CA HIS A 77 -4.24 37.09 23.90
C HIS A 77 -4.04 37.31 22.40
N MET A 78 -3.30 36.41 21.75
CA MET A 78 -3.21 36.32 20.30
C MET A 78 -4.14 35.20 19.86
N ASP A 79 -5.30 35.56 19.34
CA ASP A 79 -6.10 34.63 18.54
C ASP A 79 -5.35 34.39 17.23
N ALA A 80 -4.87 33.15 17.08
CA ALA A 80 -4.26 32.63 15.87
C ALA A 80 -4.87 31.24 15.59
N PRO A 81 -4.90 30.83 14.32
CA PRO A 81 -6.13 30.54 13.60
C PRO A 81 -6.69 29.16 13.91
N THR A 82 -7.98 29.03 13.68
CA THR A 82 -8.75 27.79 13.61
C THR A 82 -7.95 26.74 12.85
N SER A 83 -7.32 25.82 13.59
CA SER A 83 -6.73 24.62 13.02
C SER A 83 -7.86 23.86 12.34
N ASN A 84 -7.84 23.83 11.02
CA ASN A 84 -8.73 22.98 10.23
C ASN A 84 -8.63 21.57 10.79
N HIS A 85 -9.78 21.10 11.28
CA HIS A 85 -9.99 19.77 11.81
C HIS A 85 -9.38 18.73 10.84
N GLN A 86 -8.30 18.07 11.25
CA GLN A 86 -8.13 16.67 10.90
C GLN A 86 -9.32 15.98 11.53
N ASP A 87 -10.33 15.75 10.69
CA ASP A 87 -11.58 15.15 11.09
C ASP A 87 -11.23 13.78 11.67
N ASP A 88 -11.45 13.60 12.98
CA ASP A 88 -11.45 12.34 13.72
C ASP A 88 -12.60 11.45 13.21
N GLN A 89 -12.76 11.33 11.89
CA GLN A 89 -13.73 10.44 11.28
C GLN A 89 -13.22 9.03 11.46
N VAL A 90 -13.88 8.32 12.36
CA VAL A 90 -13.79 6.87 12.48
C VAL A 90 -14.03 6.27 11.10
N LEU A 91 -13.01 5.61 10.56
CA LEU A 91 -13.10 4.97 9.25
C LEU A 91 -14.20 3.90 9.29
N PRO A 92 -14.91 3.67 8.19
CA PRO A 92 -15.83 2.55 8.10
C PRO A 92 -15.04 1.23 8.10
N GLU A 93 -15.47 0.33 8.99
CA GLU A 93 -16.08 -0.94 8.60
C GLU A 93 -15.61 -1.65 7.35
N LEU A 94 -14.45 -2.30 7.33
CA LEU A 94 -14.08 -3.14 6.18
C LEU A 94 -13.43 -4.46 6.60
N LEU A 95 -13.61 -5.47 5.76
CA LEU A 95 -12.83 -6.69 5.84
C LEU A 95 -11.54 -6.50 5.03
N THR A 96 -10.41 -6.77 5.67
CA THR A 96 -9.06 -6.68 5.09
C THR A 96 -8.39 -8.04 5.18
N GLU A 97 -7.89 -8.55 4.05
CA GLU A 97 -7.33 -9.90 3.93
C GLU A 97 -5.82 -9.82 3.63
N TYR A 98 -5.03 -10.50 4.45
CA TYR A 98 -3.58 -10.62 4.32
C TYR A 98 -3.17 -12.07 4.12
N MET A 99 -2.12 -12.28 3.31
CA MET A 99 -1.30 -13.49 3.42
C MET A 99 -0.20 -13.25 4.44
N VAL A 100 -0.01 -14.18 5.36
CA VAL A 100 0.97 -14.06 6.45
C VAL A 100 1.69 -15.38 6.62
N ASP A 101 3.03 -15.37 6.62
CA ASP A 101 3.81 -16.61 6.81
C ASP A 101 3.58 -17.21 8.20
N MET A 102 2.83 -18.31 8.24
CA MET A 102 2.46 -19.04 9.45
C MET A 102 2.63 -20.53 9.21
N LYS A 103 3.33 -21.21 10.13
CA LYS A 103 3.70 -22.64 9.99
C LYS A 103 3.21 -23.52 11.13
N CYS A 104 2.61 -22.93 12.17
CA CYS A 104 2.11 -23.66 13.33
C CYS A 104 1.05 -22.84 14.09
N GLU A 105 0.34 -23.49 15.01
CA GLU A 105 -0.65 -22.84 15.89
C GLU A 105 -0.05 -21.75 16.78
N GLY A 106 1.23 -21.88 17.17
CA GLY A 106 1.94 -20.81 17.87
C GLY A 106 2.02 -19.51 17.05
N CYS A 107 2.16 -19.61 15.72
CA CYS A 107 2.11 -18.45 14.83
C CYS A 107 0.72 -17.81 14.82
N VAL A 108 -0.32 -18.63 14.74
CA VAL A 108 -1.72 -18.19 14.73
C VAL A 108 -2.02 -17.39 16.00
N ASN A 109 -1.65 -17.92 17.17
CA ASN A 109 -1.89 -17.25 18.44
C ASN A 109 -1.11 -15.94 18.56
N ALA A 110 0.15 -15.91 18.12
CA ALA A 110 0.95 -14.68 18.14
C ALA A 110 0.32 -13.57 17.26
N VAL A 111 -0.14 -13.93 16.07
CA VAL A 111 -0.82 -13.00 15.14
C VAL A 111 -2.15 -12.51 15.71
N LYS A 112 -3.02 -13.41 16.18
CA LYS A 112 -4.31 -13.04 16.78
C LYS A 112 -4.14 -12.12 17.98
N ASN A 113 -3.29 -12.50 18.93
CA ASN A 113 -3.05 -11.73 20.15
C ASN A 113 -2.51 -10.33 19.81
N LYS A 114 -1.60 -10.22 18.84
CA LYS A 114 -1.07 -8.92 18.42
C LYS A 114 -2.15 -8.05 17.79
N LEU A 115 -2.91 -8.57 16.83
CA LEU A 115 -3.95 -7.82 16.13
C LEU A 115 -5.10 -7.38 17.03
N GLN A 116 -5.47 -8.19 18.04
CA GLN A 116 -6.51 -7.83 19.00
C GLN A 116 -6.13 -6.64 19.90
N THR A 117 -4.85 -6.29 19.99
CA THR A 117 -4.40 -5.07 20.71
C THR A 117 -4.49 -3.81 19.86
N VAL A 118 -4.75 -3.93 18.56
CA VAL A 118 -4.82 -2.79 17.63
C VAL A 118 -6.18 -2.12 17.76
N ASN A 119 -6.18 -0.82 18.07
CA ASN A 119 -7.42 -0.03 18.14
C ASN A 119 -8.14 -0.02 16.79
N GLY A 120 -9.44 -0.30 16.81
CA GLY A 120 -10.31 -0.37 15.62
C GLY A 120 -10.47 -1.77 15.04
N VAL A 121 -9.72 -2.77 15.52
CA VAL A 121 -9.91 -4.18 15.15
C VAL A 121 -11.09 -4.75 15.93
N LYS A 122 -12.08 -5.32 15.22
CA LYS A 122 -13.25 -5.96 15.80
C LYS A 122 -13.18 -7.48 15.81
N ASN A 123 -12.73 -8.08 14.71
CA ASN A 123 -12.60 -9.52 14.58
C ASN A 123 -11.36 -9.88 13.77
N VAL A 124 -10.74 -11.00 14.12
CA VAL A 124 -9.57 -11.57 13.45
C VAL A 124 -9.81 -13.06 13.22
N GLU A 125 -9.93 -13.41 11.95
CA GLU A 125 -10.01 -14.79 11.50
C GLU A 125 -8.67 -15.21 10.90
N VAL A 126 -8.22 -16.42 11.24
CA VAL A 126 -6.95 -16.95 10.76
C VAL A 126 -7.19 -18.33 10.18
N ASP A 127 -6.80 -18.50 8.93
CA ASP A 127 -6.76 -19.76 8.22
C ASP A 127 -5.29 -20.16 8.05
N LEU A 128 -4.83 -21.04 8.93
CA LEU A 128 -3.45 -21.53 8.91
C LEU A 128 -3.14 -22.34 7.65
N SER A 129 -4.10 -23.11 7.14
CA SER A 129 -3.91 -23.97 5.97
C SER A 129 -3.62 -23.14 4.73
N ASN A 130 -4.35 -22.05 4.57
CA ASN A 130 -4.15 -21.13 3.44
C ASN A 130 -3.13 -20.02 3.73
N GLN A 131 -2.70 -19.88 4.99
CA GLN A 131 -1.83 -18.80 5.48
C GLN A 131 -2.46 -17.41 5.32
N VAL A 132 -3.75 -17.33 5.64
CA VAL A 132 -4.58 -16.14 5.44
C VAL A 132 -5.05 -15.59 6.78
N VAL A 133 -5.03 -14.27 6.91
CA VAL A 133 -5.55 -13.52 8.06
C VAL A 133 -6.57 -12.53 7.55
N ARG A 134 -7.81 -12.62 8.04
CA ARG A 134 -8.88 -11.66 7.74
C ARG A 134 -9.16 -10.83 8.97
N ILE A 135 -9.19 -9.52 8.79
CA ILE A 135 -9.36 -8.54 9.85
C ILE A 135 -10.57 -7.70 9.52
N LEU A 136 -11.59 -7.76 10.37
CA LEU A 136 -12.74 -6.86 10.31
C LEU A 136 -12.49 -5.69 11.26
N GLY A 137 -12.60 -4.47 10.76
CA GLY A 137 -12.47 -3.27 11.60
C GLY A 137 -12.34 -1.97 10.82
N CYS A 138 -12.01 -0.92 11.56
CA CYS A 138 -11.80 0.43 11.05
C CYS A 138 -10.33 0.86 11.05
N SER A 139 -9.39 0.05 11.54
CA SER A 139 -7.97 0.41 11.58
C SER A 139 -7.39 0.63 10.16
N PRO A 140 -6.50 1.60 9.95
CA PRO A 140 -5.78 1.76 8.69
C PRO A 140 -4.95 0.54 8.29
N VAL A 141 -4.78 0.32 6.98
CA VAL A 141 -3.94 -0.73 6.40
C VAL A 141 -2.51 -0.64 6.92
N LYS A 142 -1.96 0.57 7.00
CA LYS A 142 -0.61 0.81 7.52
C LYS A 142 -0.46 0.24 8.94
N THR A 143 -1.37 0.61 9.84
CA THR A 143 -1.36 0.15 11.24
C THR A 143 -1.49 -1.37 11.35
N MET A 144 -2.37 -1.98 10.56
CA MET A 144 -2.54 -3.44 10.55
C MET A 144 -1.30 -4.16 9.98
N THR A 145 -0.70 -3.61 8.93
CA THR A 145 0.52 -4.15 8.31
C THR A 145 1.69 -4.10 9.29
N GLU A 146 1.93 -2.95 9.92
CA GLU A 146 2.97 -2.80 10.94
C GLU A 146 2.75 -3.75 12.14
N ALA A 147 1.51 -3.92 12.59
CA ALA A 147 1.18 -4.85 13.67
C ALA A 147 1.49 -6.31 13.30
N LEU A 148 1.21 -6.72 12.07
CA LEU A 148 1.56 -8.05 11.55
C LEU A 148 3.07 -8.24 11.46
N GLU A 149 3.80 -7.25 10.92
CA GLU A 149 5.26 -7.29 10.79
C GLU A 149 5.97 -7.32 12.14
N GLN A 150 5.43 -6.65 13.16
CA GLN A 150 5.92 -6.71 14.54
C GLN A 150 5.86 -8.11 15.17
N THR A 151 5.11 -9.05 14.58
CA THR A 151 5.18 -10.46 14.97
C THR A 151 6.40 -11.19 14.43
N GLY A 152 7.23 -10.54 13.60
CA GLY A 152 8.36 -11.13 12.89
C GLY A 152 7.95 -11.92 11.65
N ARG A 153 6.77 -11.64 11.07
CA ARG A 153 6.23 -12.35 9.90
C ARG A 153 6.10 -11.41 8.72
N LYS A 154 6.43 -11.91 7.53
CA LYS A 154 6.09 -11.24 6.28
C LYS A 154 4.58 -11.27 6.11
N ALA A 155 3.99 -10.12 5.84
CA ALA A 155 2.57 -9.96 5.59
C ALA A 155 2.36 -9.22 4.28
N ARG A 156 1.41 -9.69 3.46
CA ARG A 156 1.06 -9.09 2.18
C ARG A 156 -0.43 -8.86 2.15
N LEU A 157 -0.85 -7.61 1.98
CA LEU A 157 -2.25 -7.31 1.71
C LEU A 157 -2.66 -7.95 0.37
N ILE A 158 -3.73 -8.74 0.38
CA ILE A 158 -4.25 -9.45 -0.80
C ILE A 158 -5.70 -9.13 -1.13
N GLY A 159 -6.46 -8.54 -0.20
CA GLY A 159 -7.85 -8.17 -0.47
C GLY A 159 -8.38 -7.12 0.50
N GLN A 160 -9.30 -6.27 0.02
CA GLN A 160 -10.08 -5.33 0.85
C GLN A 160 -11.50 -5.23 0.32
N GLY A 161 -12.47 -5.05 1.21
CA GLY A 161 -13.84 -4.76 0.80
C GLY A 161 -14.89 -5.28 1.77
N VAL A 162 -16.14 -5.19 1.32
CA VAL A 162 -17.27 -5.91 1.90
C VAL A 162 -17.56 -7.08 0.95
N PRO A 163 -17.33 -8.34 1.38
CA PRO A 163 -17.62 -9.51 0.54
C PRO A 163 -19.08 -9.52 0.07
N ASP A 164 -19.32 -10.13 -1.09
CA ASP A 164 -20.64 -10.39 -1.70
C ASP A 164 -21.49 -9.16 -2.09
N ASP A 165 -21.10 -7.95 -1.70
CA ASP A 165 -21.87 -6.72 -1.98
C ASP A 165 -21.52 -6.05 -3.32
N PHE A 166 -20.28 -6.16 -3.81
CA PHE A 166 -19.82 -5.46 -5.02
C PHE A 166 -18.94 -6.30 -5.94
N LEU A 167 -19.07 -6.10 -7.26
CA LEU A 167 -18.20 -6.72 -8.27
C LEU A 167 -16.79 -6.11 -8.34
N VAL A 168 -16.64 -4.85 -7.90
CA VAL A 168 -15.36 -4.16 -7.80
C VAL A 168 -15.31 -3.50 -6.43
N THR A 169 -14.65 -4.17 -5.51
CA THR A 169 -14.55 -3.75 -4.11
C THR A 169 -13.29 -2.94 -3.85
N ALA A 170 -12.23 -3.12 -4.63
CA ALA A 170 -10.94 -2.47 -4.38
C ALA A 170 -10.24 -1.96 -5.64
N ALA A 171 -9.47 -0.89 -5.48
CA ALA A 171 -8.56 -0.37 -6.49
C ALA A 171 -7.27 0.15 -5.85
N VAL A 172 -6.21 0.25 -6.66
CA VAL A 172 -4.91 0.73 -6.22
C VAL A 172 -4.24 1.58 -7.30
N ALA A 173 -3.62 2.69 -6.90
CA ALA A 173 -2.69 3.44 -7.74
C ALA A 173 -1.30 3.38 -7.08
N GLU A 174 -0.29 2.99 -7.85
CA GLU A 174 1.07 2.78 -7.36
C GLU A 174 2.04 3.71 -8.10
N PHE A 175 2.76 4.52 -7.32
CA PHE A 175 3.82 5.41 -7.76
C PHE A 175 5.16 4.68 -7.55
N LYS A 176 5.85 4.39 -8.65
CA LYS A 176 7.03 3.50 -8.66
C LYS A 176 8.37 4.25 -8.72
N GLY A 177 8.38 5.56 -8.48
CA GLY A 177 9.58 6.38 -8.58
C GLY A 177 9.87 6.89 -10.01
N PRO A 178 11.10 7.39 -10.26
CA PRO A 178 12.30 7.17 -9.44
C PRO A 178 12.37 7.99 -8.15
N ASP A 179 11.76 9.18 -8.11
CA ASP A 179 11.91 10.09 -6.98
C ASP A 179 10.77 9.96 -5.95
N ILE A 180 9.54 9.81 -6.44
CA ILE A 180 8.34 9.71 -5.60
C ILE A 180 7.79 8.28 -5.64
N PHE A 181 7.76 7.64 -4.48
CA PHE A 181 7.15 6.34 -4.26
C PHE A 181 5.86 6.50 -3.48
N GLY A 182 4.87 5.66 -3.76
CA GLY A 182 3.63 5.72 -3.02
C GLY A 182 2.57 4.75 -3.47
N VAL A 183 1.60 4.53 -2.60
CA VAL A 183 0.46 3.65 -2.85
C VAL A 183 -0.79 4.33 -2.35
N VAL A 184 -1.78 4.46 -3.23
CA VAL A 184 -3.13 4.91 -2.89
C VAL A 184 -4.09 3.75 -3.08
N ARG A 185 -4.85 3.40 -2.05
CA ARG A 185 -5.82 2.31 -2.01
C ARG A 185 -7.22 2.86 -1.89
N PHE A 186 -8.12 2.27 -2.66
CA PHE A 186 -9.54 2.53 -2.61
C PHE A 186 -10.26 1.25 -2.21
N ALA A 187 -11.19 1.35 -1.28
CA ALA A 187 -12.08 0.26 -0.93
C ALA A 187 -13.54 0.76 -0.90
N GLN A 188 -14.41 0.09 -1.63
CA GLN A 188 -15.84 0.39 -1.65
C GLN A 188 -16.45 -0.06 -0.31
N VAL A 189 -17.13 0.86 0.36
CA VAL A 189 -17.83 0.58 1.62
C VAL A 189 -19.30 0.35 1.35
N ASN A 190 -19.92 1.25 0.59
CA ASN A 190 -21.28 1.13 0.07
C ASN A 190 -21.39 1.91 -1.25
N MET A 191 -22.57 1.95 -1.89
CA MET A 191 -22.76 2.63 -3.18
C MET A 191 -22.46 4.14 -3.19
N GLU A 192 -22.38 4.79 -2.02
CA GLU A 192 -22.17 6.23 -1.87
C GLU A 192 -20.88 6.57 -1.10
N LEU A 193 -20.09 5.59 -0.68
CA LEU A 193 -18.92 5.83 0.16
C LEU A 193 -17.76 4.92 -0.24
N ALA A 194 -16.62 5.54 -0.50
CA ALA A 194 -15.35 4.84 -0.66
C ALA A 194 -14.37 5.29 0.43
N ARG A 195 -13.61 4.33 0.97
CA ARG A 195 -12.46 4.58 1.82
C ARG A 195 -11.23 4.79 0.95
N ILE A 196 -10.40 5.76 1.32
CA ILE A 196 -9.16 6.10 0.62
C ILE A 196 -8.03 6.07 1.64
N GLU A 197 -6.96 5.36 1.32
CA GLU A 197 -5.73 5.33 2.11
C GLU A 197 -4.53 5.57 1.22
N ALA A 198 -3.65 6.49 1.60
CA ALA A 198 -2.45 6.81 0.85
C ALA A 198 -1.21 6.83 1.72
N ASN A 199 -0.11 6.36 1.14
CA ASN A 199 1.23 6.44 1.70
C ASN A 199 2.16 6.94 0.60
N PHE A 200 2.92 7.99 0.86
CA PHE A 200 3.92 8.51 -0.05
C PHE A 200 5.26 8.69 0.64
N ASN A 201 6.34 8.60 -0.14
CA ASN A 201 7.71 8.87 0.25
C ASN A 201 8.42 9.58 -0.92
N GLY A 202 9.30 10.53 -0.61
CA GLY A 202 10.09 11.28 -1.60
C GLY A 202 9.41 12.54 -2.11
N LEU A 203 8.35 13.00 -1.45
CA LEU A 203 7.74 14.30 -1.72
C LEU A 203 8.54 15.43 -1.04
N SER A 204 8.44 16.65 -1.56
CA SER A 204 8.98 17.81 -0.85
C SER A 204 8.15 18.09 0.43
N PRO A 205 8.78 18.48 1.54
CA PRO A 205 8.03 18.86 2.75
C PRO A 205 7.06 20.01 2.49
N GLY A 206 5.87 19.95 3.10
CA GLY A 206 4.84 20.98 3.01
C GLY A 206 3.50 20.49 2.47
N LYS A 207 2.68 21.44 2.00
CA LYS A 207 1.31 21.21 1.52
C LYS A 207 1.30 20.95 0.03
N HIS A 208 0.78 19.78 -0.34
CA HIS A 208 0.59 19.38 -1.73
C HIS A 208 -0.90 19.25 -2.06
N GLY A 209 -1.31 19.66 -3.26
CA GLY A 209 -2.62 19.30 -3.78
C GLY A 209 -2.60 17.86 -4.29
N TRP A 210 -3.73 17.16 -4.23
CA TRP A 210 -3.90 15.88 -4.92
C TRP A 210 -5.33 15.66 -5.39
N SER A 211 -5.49 14.87 -6.45
CA SER A 211 -6.80 14.61 -7.06
C SER A 211 -6.85 13.31 -7.85
N ILE A 212 -8.07 12.87 -8.13
CA ILE A 212 -8.39 11.92 -9.19
C ILE A 212 -8.64 12.72 -10.47
N ASN A 213 -7.92 12.41 -11.54
CA ASN A 213 -8.09 13.06 -12.84
C ASN A 213 -8.85 12.18 -13.83
N GLU A 214 -9.37 12.80 -14.90
CA GLU A 214 -10.28 12.16 -15.86
C GLU A 214 -9.67 10.93 -16.55
N PHE A 215 -8.39 10.98 -16.91
CA PHE A 215 -7.73 9.97 -17.73
C PHE A 215 -6.53 9.34 -17.02
N GLY A 216 -6.37 8.03 -17.20
CA GLY A 216 -5.15 7.29 -16.90
C GLY A 216 -4.09 7.36 -18.00
N ASP A 217 -4.04 8.46 -18.76
CA ASP A 217 -3.01 8.67 -19.79
C ASP A 217 -1.76 9.28 -19.14
N LEU A 218 -0.69 8.48 -19.07
CA LEU A 218 0.61 8.88 -18.53
C LEU A 218 1.67 9.15 -19.62
N THR A 219 1.27 9.28 -20.89
CA THR A 219 2.21 9.53 -22.02
C THR A 219 3.03 10.80 -21.85
N LYS A 220 2.50 11.79 -21.12
CA LYS A 220 3.20 13.02 -20.73
C LYS A 220 3.17 13.23 -19.21
N GLY A 221 3.24 12.13 -18.44
CA GLY A 221 3.11 12.16 -16.99
C GLY A 221 1.76 12.72 -16.55
N ALA A 222 1.76 13.56 -15.53
CA ALA A 222 0.52 14.15 -15.01
C ALA A 222 -0.18 15.10 -16.01
N ALA A 223 0.55 15.72 -16.93
CA ALA A 223 0.02 16.68 -17.90
C ALA A 223 -0.97 16.07 -18.92
N SER A 224 -0.93 14.75 -19.17
CA SER A 224 -1.85 14.05 -20.07
C SER A 224 -3.10 13.49 -19.37
N THR A 225 -3.25 13.67 -18.06
CA THR A 225 -4.33 13.04 -17.27
C THR A 225 -5.69 13.74 -17.39
N GLY A 226 -5.78 14.87 -18.10
CA GLY A 226 -7.00 15.65 -18.23
C GLY A 226 -7.30 16.49 -16.98
N LYS A 227 -8.58 16.88 -16.80
CA LYS A 227 -8.99 17.69 -15.65
C LYS A 227 -9.25 16.85 -14.42
N VAL A 228 -9.48 17.50 -13.28
CA VAL A 228 -9.98 16.84 -12.07
C VAL A 228 -11.33 16.17 -12.38
N TYR A 229 -11.44 14.90 -12.02
CA TYR A 229 -12.61 14.08 -12.31
C TYR A 229 -13.87 14.68 -11.70
N ASN A 230 -14.86 14.97 -12.55
CA ASN A 230 -16.16 15.46 -12.10
C ASN A 230 -17.29 14.94 -13.01
N PRO A 231 -17.83 13.72 -12.77
CA PRO A 231 -18.81 13.09 -13.66
C PRO A 231 -20.15 13.82 -13.63
N THR A 232 -20.46 14.45 -12.51
CA THR A 232 -21.71 15.14 -12.26
C THR A 232 -21.41 16.62 -12.30
N SER A 233 -21.66 17.29 -13.43
CA SER A 233 -21.51 18.74 -13.58
C SER A 233 -22.55 19.55 -12.79
N ILE A 234 -23.07 18.98 -11.70
CA ILE A 234 -23.87 19.71 -10.71
C ILE A 234 -22.89 20.66 -10.01
N ALA A 235 -23.32 21.90 -9.81
CA ALA A 235 -22.57 22.99 -9.19
C ALA A 235 -22.26 22.76 -7.69
N ALA A 236 -21.77 21.57 -7.33
CA ALA A 236 -20.99 21.40 -6.11
C ALA A 236 -19.77 22.33 -6.21
N LYS A 237 -19.45 23.03 -5.12
CA LYS A 237 -18.33 24.00 -5.07
C LYS A 237 -16.98 23.37 -5.42
N GLU A 238 -16.85 22.04 -5.35
CA GLU A 238 -15.60 21.30 -5.47
C GLU A 238 -15.81 20.06 -6.37
N PRO A 239 -14.91 19.79 -7.34
CA PRO A 239 -14.95 18.58 -8.17
C PRO A 239 -14.95 17.30 -7.32
N LEU A 240 -15.67 16.26 -7.76
CA LEU A 240 -15.73 14.98 -7.04
C LEU A 240 -14.35 14.34 -6.81
N GLY A 241 -13.47 14.45 -7.81
CA GLY A 241 -12.10 13.92 -7.77
C GLY A 241 -11.14 14.74 -6.93
N ASP A 242 -11.55 15.88 -6.37
CA ASP A 242 -10.70 16.66 -5.48
C ASP A 242 -10.49 15.93 -4.14
N LEU A 243 -9.24 15.62 -3.79
CA LEU A 243 -8.86 14.97 -2.53
C LEU A 243 -8.28 15.96 -1.50
N ARG A 244 -8.37 17.25 -1.78
CA ARG A 244 -7.88 18.39 -1.01
C ARG A 244 -6.36 18.42 -0.91
N THR A 245 -5.86 18.62 0.30
CA THR A 245 -4.46 18.87 0.63
C THR A 245 -3.87 17.61 1.27
N LEU A 246 -2.69 17.24 0.79
CA LEU A 246 -1.82 16.22 1.34
C LEU A 246 -0.69 16.92 2.10
N GLU A 247 -0.63 16.69 3.41
CA GLU A 247 0.44 17.22 4.26
C GLU A 247 1.63 16.26 4.23
N VAL A 248 2.80 16.78 3.84
CA VAL A 248 4.06 16.04 3.76
C VAL A 248 4.97 16.51 4.88
N ASP A 249 5.53 15.57 5.64
CA ASP A 249 6.42 15.87 6.75
C ASP A 249 7.84 16.26 6.31
N ASP A 250 8.68 16.65 7.27
CA ASP A 250 10.07 17.06 7.02
C ASP A 250 10.96 15.94 6.43
N LYS A 251 10.51 14.67 6.47
CA LYS A 251 11.20 13.52 5.88
C LYS A 251 10.74 13.24 4.46
N GLY A 252 9.77 13.99 3.94
CA GLY A 252 9.17 13.75 2.63
C GLY A 252 8.18 12.59 2.64
N GLU A 253 7.65 12.22 3.80
CA GLU A 253 6.65 11.17 3.97
C GLU A 253 5.25 11.79 4.16
N ALA A 254 4.25 11.17 3.55
CA ALA A 254 2.85 11.58 3.75
C ALA A 254 1.96 10.36 3.96
N PHE A 255 1.05 10.49 4.92
CA PHE A 255 0.04 9.48 5.23
C PHE A 255 -1.34 10.11 5.22
N PHE A 256 -2.26 9.48 4.51
CA PHE A 256 -3.67 9.87 4.50
C PHE A 256 -4.54 8.65 4.71
N SER A 257 -5.58 8.80 5.53
CA SER A 257 -6.64 7.82 5.67
C SER A 257 -7.94 8.56 5.87
N GLY A 258 -8.94 8.28 5.03
CA GLY A 258 -10.22 8.98 5.09
C GLY A 258 -11.28 8.33 4.22
N VAL A 259 -12.42 9.00 4.11
CA VAL A 259 -13.53 8.60 3.26
C VAL A 259 -13.88 9.68 2.25
N LYS A 260 -14.46 9.27 1.13
CA LYS A 260 -15.03 10.17 0.13
C LYS A 260 -16.44 9.72 -0.20
N GLU A 261 -17.38 10.62 0.06
CA GLU A 261 -18.78 10.45 -0.32
C GLU A 261 -18.96 10.55 -1.84
N LYS A 262 -20.01 9.90 -2.34
CA LYS A 262 -20.43 9.85 -3.75
C LYS A 262 -19.36 9.33 -4.71
N LEU A 263 -18.36 8.62 -4.18
CA LEU A 263 -17.29 8.01 -4.95
C LEU A 263 -17.52 6.51 -5.08
N ARG A 264 -17.56 6.01 -6.31
CA ARG A 264 -17.65 4.58 -6.61
C ARG A 264 -16.34 4.10 -7.21
N VAL A 265 -15.73 3.09 -6.61
CA VAL A 265 -14.44 2.51 -7.02
C VAL A 265 -14.47 2.03 -8.47
N ALA A 266 -15.60 1.44 -8.91
CA ALA A 266 -15.78 1.02 -10.29
C ALA A 266 -15.62 2.16 -11.31
N ASP A 267 -16.03 3.38 -10.95
CA ASP A 267 -15.92 4.56 -11.82
C ASP A 267 -14.51 5.15 -11.86
N LEU A 268 -13.61 4.71 -10.97
CA LEU A 268 -12.23 5.19 -10.87
C LEU A 268 -11.26 4.37 -11.71
N ILE A 269 -11.64 3.15 -12.10
CA ILE A 269 -10.74 2.25 -12.82
C ILE A 269 -10.32 2.85 -14.16
N GLY A 270 -9.01 2.91 -14.40
CA GLY A 270 -8.42 3.50 -15.61
C GLY A 270 -8.30 5.02 -15.58
N ARG A 271 -8.71 5.68 -14.48
CA ARG A 271 -8.37 7.07 -14.19
C ARG A 271 -7.00 7.17 -13.52
N SER A 272 -6.59 8.35 -13.10
CA SER A 272 -5.31 8.55 -12.43
C SER A 272 -5.45 9.30 -11.12
N ILE A 273 -4.52 9.03 -10.20
CA ILE A 273 -4.21 9.93 -9.09
C ILE A 273 -3.08 10.84 -9.53
N VAL A 274 -3.23 12.13 -9.23
CA VAL A 274 -2.23 13.16 -9.49
C VAL A 274 -1.89 13.86 -8.17
N VAL A 275 -0.59 14.03 -7.93
CA VAL A 275 -0.06 14.88 -6.85
C VAL A 275 0.53 16.12 -7.51
N TYR A 276 0.23 17.30 -6.96
CA TYR A 276 0.64 18.61 -7.47
C TYR A 276 1.76 19.19 -6.61
N GLY A 277 2.56 20.11 -7.16
CA GLY A 277 3.66 20.74 -6.43
C GLY A 277 3.18 21.66 -5.31
N SER A 278 1.98 22.23 -5.48
CA SER A 278 1.33 23.15 -4.55
C SER A 278 -0.13 22.78 -4.28
N GLU A 279 -0.70 23.35 -3.22
CA GLU A 279 -2.09 23.12 -2.79
C GLU A 279 -3.14 23.60 -3.80
N ASP A 280 -2.81 24.62 -4.60
CA ASP A 280 -3.72 25.28 -5.55
C ASP A 280 -3.96 24.48 -6.84
N LYS A 281 -3.16 23.45 -7.11
CA LYS A 281 -3.27 22.56 -8.30
C LYS A 281 -3.26 23.36 -9.62
N SER A 282 -2.52 24.46 -9.64
CA SER A 282 -2.39 25.31 -10.83
C SER A 282 -1.42 24.72 -11.85
N ASP A 283 -0.48 23.88 -11.40
CA ASP A 283 0.44 23.15 -12.25
C ASP A 283 -0.17 21.87 -12.84
N SER A 284 0.58 21.20 -13.72
CA SER A 284 0.15 19.97 -14.39
C SER A 284 0.20 18.71 -13.51
N GLY A 285 0.63 18.81 -12.26
CA GLY A 285 1.01 17.70 -11.39
C GLY A 285 2.50 17.38 -11.46
N VAL A 286 3.09 17.01 -10.31
CA VAL A 286 4.48 16.53 -10.20
C VAL A 286 4.61 15.04 -10.48
N THR A 287 3.57 14.25 -10.18
CA THR A 287 3.54 12.81 -10.46
C THR A 287 2.12 12.30 -10.60
N ALA A 288 1.96 11.21 -11.35
CA ALA A 288 0.66 10.58 -11.56
C ALA A 288 0.77 9.06 -11.65
N ALA A 289 -0.27 8.36 -11.21
CA ALA A 289 -0.38 6.90 -11.30
C ALA A 289 -1.79 6.48 -11.70
N VAL A 290 -1.90 5.47 -12.57
CA VAL A 290 -3.19 4.91 -12.99
C VAL A 290 -3.82 4.12 -11.85
N ILE A 291 -5.12 4.33 -11.65
CA ILE A 291 -5.95 3.56 -10.73
C ILE A 291 -6.30 2.23 -11.40
N ALA A 292 -5.66 1.16 -10.94
CA ALA A 292 -5.87 -0.20 -11.39
C ALA A 292 -6.83 -0.95 -10.46
N ARG A 293 -7.44 -2.03 -10.98
CA ARG A 293 -8.22 -2.95 -10.15
C ARG A 293 -7.33 -3.60 -9.11
N SER A 294 -7.83 -3.73 -7.89
CA SER A 294 -7.23 -4.56 -6.83
C SER A 294 -8.21 -5.67 -6.48
N ALA A 295 -7.69 -6.78 -5.99
CA ALA A 295 -8.53 -7.88 -5.52
C ALA A 295 -9.35 -7.47 -4.29
N GLY A 296 -10.60 -7.93 -4.27
CA GLY A 296 -11.43 -8.00 -3.08
C GLY A 296 -11.02 -9.12 -2.14
N VAL A 297 -11.66 -9.18 -0.98
CA VAL A 297 -11.49 -10.32 -0.06
C VAL A 297 -12.00 -11.59 -0.71
N GLY A 298 -11.21 -12.66 -0.72
CA GLY A 298 -11.59 -13.92 -1.36
C GLY A 298 -11.14 -14.07 -2.81
N GLU A 299 -10.63 -13.01 -3.45
CA GLU A 299 -10.40 -13.01 -4.89
C GLU A 299 -8.94 -13.34 -5.29
N ASN A 300 -7.98 -13.32 -4.35
CA ASN A 300 -6.57 -13.46 -4.68
C ASN A 300 -5.77 -14.30 -3.67
N TYR A 301 -5.57 -15.58 -4.02
CA TYR A 301 -4.72 -16.51 -3.28
C TYR A 301 -3.44 -16.89 -4.04
N LYS A 302 -2.99 -16.03 -4.98
CA LYS A 302 -1.83 -16.33 -5.80
C LYS A 302 -0.57 -16.38 -4.93
N LYS A 303 0.04 -17.57 -4.87
CA LYS A 303 1.21 -17.83 -4.04
C LYS A 303 2.54 -17.61 -4.78
N ILE A 304 2.55 -18.00 -6.04
CA ILE A 304 3.74 -18.04 -6.89
C ILE A 304 3.49 -17.18 -8.12
N CYS A 305 4.46 -16.35 -8.47
CA CYS A 305 4.47 -15.65 -9.75
C CYS A 305 4.85 -16.63 -10.87
N SER A 306 3.97 -16.80 -11.87
CA SER A 306 4.24 -17.70 -12.99
C SER A 306 5.35 -17.20 -13.94
N CYS A 307 5.73 -15.93 -13.87
CA CYS A 307 6.75 -15.35 -14.76
C CYS A 307 8.16 -15.84 -14.40
N ASP A 308 8.47 -15.92 -13.11
CA ASP A 308 9.82 -16.16 -12.57
C ASP A 308 9.86 -17.20 -11.44
N GLY A 309 8.70 -17.72 -11.01
CA GLY A 309 8.60 -18.68 -9.91
C GLY A 309 8.72 -18.05 -8.52
N THR A 310 8.78 -16.72 -8.42
CA THR A 310 8.97 -16.03 -7.14
C THR A 310 7.76 -16.22 -6.23
N THR A 311 8.01 -16.57 -4.97
CA THR A 311 7.00 -16.61 -3.91
C THR A 311 6.57 -15.19 -3.54
N ILE A 312 5.31 -14.84 -3.77
CA ILE A 312 4.82 -13.44 -3.77
C ILE A 312 4.91 -12.75 -2.40
N TRP A 313 4.79 -13.48 -1.30
CA TRP A 313 4.96 -12.90 0.04
C TRP A 313 6.42 -12.85 0.48
N GLU A 314 7.33 -13.53 -0.23
CA GLU A 314 8.77 -13.45 0.04
C GLU A 314 9.42 -12.29 -0.70
N SER A 315 8.85 -11.89 -1.85
CA SER A 315 9.33 -10.78 -2.66
C SER A 315 9.20 -9.44 -1.94
N SER A 316 10.29 -8.70 -1.96
CA SER A 316 10.46 -7.32 -1.55
C SER A 316 10.48 -6.40 -2.78
N ASN A 317 10.43 -5.08 -2.55
CA ASN A 317 10.57 -4.10 -3.64
C ASN A 317 11.88 -4.26 -4.43
N ASN A 318 12.92 -4.85 -3.83
CA ASN A 318 14.20 -5.10 -4.49
C ASN A 318 14.15 -6.26 -5.50
N ASP A 319 13.15 -7.15 -5.39
CA ASP A 319 13.01 -8.31 -6.28
C ASP A 319 12.32 -7.94 -7.60
N PHE A 320 11.66 -6.77 -7.66
CA PHE A 320 11.01 -6.25 -8.85
C PHE A 320 11.93 -5.28 -9.61
N VAL A 321 13.04 -5.79 -10.14
CA VAL A 321 13.88 -5.01 -11.04
C VAL A 321 13.20 -4.98 -12.42
N PRO A 322 12.86 -3.81 -12.99
CA PRO A 322 12.43 -3.75 -14.37
C PRO A 322 13.57 -4.28 -15.23
N SER A 323 13.39 -5.48 -15.80
CA SER A 323 14.29 -5.94 -16.86
C SER A 323 14.21 -4.93 -17.97
N LYS A 324 15.34 -4.32 -18.32
CA LYS A 324 15.47 -3.55 -19.56
C LYS A 324 15.20 -4.53 -20.69
N VAL A 325 14.01 -4.47 -21.26
CA VAL A 325 13.68 -5.10 -22.55
C VAL A 325 14.08 -4.13 -23.64
#